data_AF-A0A3D5IS98-F1
#
_entry.id   AF-A0A3D5IS98-F1
#
_cell.length_a   1.000
_cell.length_b   1.000
_cell.length_c   1.000
_cell.angle_alpha   90.00
_cell.angle_beta   90.00
_cell.angle_gamma   90.00
#
_symmetry.space_group_name_H-M   'P 1'
#
loop_
_entity.id
_entity.type
_entity.pdbx_description
1 polymer ?
#
loop_
_entity_poly.entity_id
_entity_poly.type
_entity_poly.pdbx_seq_one_letter_code
_entity_poly.pdbx_strand_id
1 'polypeptide(L)'
;MSIEAHIEQHLGLSIINKQSVSTGLFSAYQVTLSNGNTVFVKYQSHPNQQLINEGRELALLGRTIHTPTVLGSCEHCLILEWIDTTQNANMQSQMGLALANLHQNTGDYFGFEFDNKIGKTPQPDGVGQNIDN
;
A
#
# COMPACT_ATOMS: atom_id res chain seq x y z
N MET A 1 -6.39 -2.20 -20.17
CA MET A 1 -7.49 -1.44 -19.56
C MET A 1 -6.92 -0.11 -19.07
N SER A 2 -7.68 0.99 -19.05
CA SER A 2 -7.16 2.26 -18.52
C SER A 2 -7.12 2.23 -16.99
N ILE A 3 -6.35 3.13 -16.37
CA ILE A 3 -6.34 3.27 -14.90
C ILE A 3 -7.73 3.57 -14.35
N GLU A 4 -8.52 4.37 -15.06
CA GLU A 4 -9.90 4.71 -14.68
C GLU A 4 -10.76 3.46 -14.59
N ALA A 5 -10.71 2.62 -15.63
CA ALA A 5 -11.50 1.40 -15.65
C ALA A 5 -11.10 0.42 -14.53
N HIS A 6 -9.82 0.35 -14.15
CA HIS A 6 -9.41 -0.43 -12.99
C HIS A 6 -10.00 0.12 -11.67
N ILE A 7 -9.96 1.45 -11.47
CA ILE A 7 -10.52 2.08 -10.27
C ILE A 7 -12.03 1.85 -10.19
N GLU A 8 -12.75 2.13 -11.27
CA GLU A 8 -14.21 1.99 -11.33
C GLU A 8 -14.65 0.53 -11.15
N GLN A 9 -13.90 -0.43 -11.72
CA GLN A 9 -14.18 -1.85 -11.54
C GLN A 9 -14.00 -2.29 -10.07
N HIS A 10 -12.98 -1.79 -9.39
CA HIS A 10 -12.72 -2.18 -7.99
C HIS A 10 -13.68 -1.52 -7.01
N LEU A 11 -14.06 -0.26 -7.24
CA LEU A 11 -14.83 0.53 -6.29
C LEU A 11 -16.32 0.60 -6.62
N GLY A 12 -16.74 0.28 -7.85
CA GLY A 12 -18.11 0.46 -8.31
C GLY A 12 -18.55 1.93 -8.38
N LEU A 13 -17.59 2.87 -8.43
CA LEU A 13 -17.83 4.31 -8.38
C LEU A 13 -17.12 4.99 -9.55
N SER A 14 -17.82 5.87 -10.25
CA SER A 14 -17.23 6.67 -11.33
C SER A 14 -16.24 7.71 -10.80
N ILE A 15 -15.26 8.05 -11.63
CA ILE A 15 -14.25 9.09 -11.32
C ILE A 15 -14.77 10.47 -11.72
N ILE A 16 -14.64 11.44 -10.82
CA ILE A 16 -14.98 12.86 -11.06
C ILE A 16 -13.73 13.66 -11.41
N ASN A 17 -12.63 13.41 -10.70
CA ASN A 17 -11.36 14.11 -10.92
C ASN A 17 -10.18 13.17 -10.66
N LYS A 18 -9.07 13.39 -11.38
CA LYS A 18 -7.81 12.68 -11.19
C LYS A 18 -6.65 13.65 -11.35
N GLN A 19 -5.84 13.78 -10.30
CA GLN A 19 -4.65 14.63 -10.28
C GLN A 19 -3.41 13.77 -10.02
N SER A 20 -2.35 13.98 -10.82
CA SER A 20 -1.04 13.38 -10.54
C SER A 20 -0.41 14.03 -9.31
N VAL A 21 0.05 13.21 -8.35
CA VAL A 21 0.71 13.68 -7.12
C VAL A 21 2.15 13.20 -6.99
N SER A 22 2.57 12.19 -7.77
CA SER A 22 3.96 11.75 -7.86
C SER A 22 4.19 10.84 -9.09
N THR A 23 5.44 10.72 -9.52
CA THR A 23 5.87 9.89 -10.67
C THR A 23 7.14 9.11 -10.36
N GLY A 24 7.25 8.53 -9.16
CA GLY A 24 8.40 7.74 -8.73
C GLY A 24 8.45 6.35 -9.40
N LEU A 25 8.67 5.30 -8.60
CA LEU A 25 8.61 3.92 -9.09
C LEU A 25 7.25 3.59 -9.73
N PHE A 26 6.20 4.20 -9.21
CA PHE A 26 4.83 4.13 -9.71
C PHE A 26 4.35 5.53 -10.05
N SER A 27 3.43 5.63 -11.01
CA SER A 27 2.60 6.82 -11.12
C SER A 27 1.63 6.85 -9.95
N ALA A 28 1.43 8.02 -9.35
CA ALA A 28 0.56 8.17 -8.19
C ALA A 28 -0.45 9.29 -8.42
N TYR A 29 -1.71 9.03 -8.06
CA TYR A 29 -2.82 9.92 -8.30
C TYR A 29 -3.66 10.13 -7.04
N GLN A 30 -4.13 11.35 -6.86
CA GLN A 30 -5.30 11.65 -6.04
C GLN A 30 -6.53 11.57 -6.94
N VAL A 31 -7.53 10.78 -6.54
CA VAL A 31 -8.74 10.54 -7.33
C VAL A 31 -9.96 10.89 -6.50
N THR A 32 -10.79 11.80 -7.00
CA THR A 32 -12.10 12.13 -6.41
C THR A 32 -13.17 11.27 -7.09
N LEU A 33 -13.94 10.56 -6.28
CA LEU A 33 -15.00 9.65 -6.72
C LEU A 33 -16.37 10.34 -6.71
N SER A 34 -17.31 9.73 -7.42
CA SER A 34 -18.70 10.22 -7.57
C SER A 34 -19.49 10.35 -6.25
N ASN A 35 -19.09 9.63 -5.21
CA ASN A 35 -19.68 9.75 -3.88
C ASN A 35 -19.03 10.85 -3.01
N GLY A 36 -18.08 11.62 -3.57
CA GLY A 36 -17.35 12.68 -2.87
C GLY A 36 -16.10 12.21 -2.13
N ASN A 37 -15.84 10.91 -2.03
CA ASN A 37 -14.63 10.40 -1.38
C ASN A 37 -13.40 10.63 -2.26
N THR A 38 -12.25 10.78 -1.59
CA THR A 38 -10.94 10.85 -2.26
C THR A 38 -10.13 9.60 -1.93
N VAL A 39 -9.43 9.06 -2.94
CA VAL A 39 -8.55 7.90 -2.79
C VAL A 39 -7.17 8.20 -3.37
N PHE A 40 -6.17 7.51 -2.85
CA PHE A 40 -4.82 7.50 -3.41
C PHE A 40 -4.64 6.27 -4.29
N VAL A 41 -4.14 6.45 -5.52
CA VAL A 41 -3.97 5.36 -6.48
C VAL A 41 -2.53 5.31 -6.96
N LYS A 42 -1.85 4.18 -6.72
CA LYS A 42 -0.61 3.82 -7.42
C LYS A 42 -0.93 3.05 -8.69
N TYR A 43 -0.18 3.32 -9.75
CA TYR A 43 -0.33 2.67 -11.04
C TYR A 43 0.99 2.32 -11.70
N GLN A 44 1.01 1.19 -12.40
CA GLN A 44 2.09 0.74 -13.27
C GLN A 44 1.55 0.30 -14.63
N SER A 45 2.28 0.63 -15.69
CA SER A 45 1.93 0.23 -17.06
C SER A 45 2.21 -1.26 -17.32
N HIS A 46 3.26 -1.81 -16.72
CA HIS A 46 3.64 -3.21 -16.87
C HIS A 46 3.06 -4.01 -15.70
N PRO A 47 2.15 -4.98 -15.93
CA PRO A 47 1.53 -5.73 -14.84
C PRO A 47 2.52 -6.63 -14.14
N ASN A 48 2.49 -6.65 -12.80
CA ASN A 48 3.14 -7.67 -11.97
C ASN A 48 2.53 -7.67 -10.56
N GLN A 49 3.00 -8.56 -9.70
CA GLN A 49 2.45 -8.75 -8.35
C GLN A 49 2.86 -7.70 -7.32
N GLN A 50 3.69 -6.71 -7.67
CA GLN A 50 4.30 -5.80 -6.68
C GLN A 50 3.26 -4.95 -5.93
N LEU A 51 2.26 -4.39 -6.62
CA LEU A 51 1.20 -3.60 -5.98
C LEU A 51 0.18 -4.46 -5.22
N ILE A 52 -0.01 -5.72 -5.61
CA ILE A 52 -0.83 -6.69 -4.87
C ILE A 52 -0.13 -7.05 -3.55
N ASN A 53 1.17 -7.36 -3.62
CA ASN A 53 1.98 -7.68 -2.44
C ASN A 53 2.03 -6.50 -1.45
N GLU A 54 2.25 -5.28 -1.94
CA GLU A 54 2.20 -4.09 -1.09
C GLU A 54 0.83 -3.93 -0.40
N GLY A 55 -0.27 -4.19 -1.11
CA GLY A 55 -1.61 -4.21 -0.51
C GLY A 55 -1.75 -5.27 0.60
N ARG A 56 -1.21 -6.47 0.40
CA ARG A 56 -1.21 -7.52 1.43
C ARG A 56 -0.38 -7.13 2.65
N GLU A 57 0.79 -6.55 2.44
CA GLU A 57 1.69 -6.07 3.50
C GLU A 57 1.03 -4.94 4.32
N LEU A 58 0.41 -3.96 3.66
CA LEU A 58 -0.32 -2.88 4.32
C LEU A 58 -1.51 -3.38 5.14
N ALA A 59 -2.28 -4.34 4.60
CA ALA A 59 -3.40 -4.95 5.30
C ALA A 59 -2.95 -5.78 6.51
N LEU A 60 -1.77 -6.41 6.45
CA LEU A 60 -1.18 -7.12 7.58
C LEU A 60 -0.70 -6.14 8.67
N LEU A 61 0.07 -5.12 8.30
CA LEU A 61 0.54 -4.08 9.22
C LEU A 61 -0.62 -3.33 9.89
N GLY A 62 -1.69 -3.08 9.12
CA GLY A 62 -2.92 -2.42 9.57
C GLY A 62 -3.65 -3.12 10.72
N ARG A 63 -3.29 -4.37 11.05
CA ARG A 63 -3.82 -5.08 12.21
C ARG A 63 -3.30 -4.53 13.54
N THR A 64 -2.17 -3.83 13.53
CA THR A 64 -1.51 -3.36 14.75
C THR A 64 -1.25 -1.85 14.75
N ILE A 65 -0.81 -1.29 13.62
CA ILE A 65 -0.53 0.14 13.49
C ILE A 65 -1.42 0.76 12.43
N HIS A 66 -1.75 2.05 12.58
CA HIS A 66 -2.53 2.77 11.59
C HIS A 66 -1.76 2.86 10.27
N THR A 67 -2.30 2.20 9.24
CA THR A 67 -1.85 2.24 7.85
C THR A 67 -3.01 2.71 6.96
N PRO A 68 -2.76 3.23 5.75
CA PRO A 68 -3.83 3.51 4.80
C PRO A 68 -4.67 2.25 4.54
N THR A 69 -5.99 2.38 4.63
CA THR A 69 -6.89 1.27 4.32
C THR A 69 -6.74 0.86 2.85
N VAL A 70 -6.58 -0.44 2.58
CA VAL A 70 -6.53 -0.99 1.21
C VAL A 70 -7.95 -1.16 0.67
N LEU A 71 -8.30 -0.40 -0.36
CA LEU A 71 -9.63 -0.40 -0.97
C LEU A 71 -9.72 -1.35 -2.18
N GLY A 72 -8.58 -1.64 -2.82
CA GLY A 72 -8.50 -2.57 -3.93
C GLY A 72 -7.09 -2.67 -4.48
N SER A 73 -6.76 -3.80 -5.09
CA SER A 73 -5.48 -3.99 -5.78
C SER A 73 -5.59 -4.97 -6.93
N CYS A 74 -4.75 -4.78 -7.94
CA CYS A 74 -4.50 -5.72 -9.02
C CYS A 74 -3.08 -5.50 -9.57
N GLU A 75 -2.69 -6.23 -10.61
CA GLU A 75 -1.33 -6.16 -11.17
C GLU A 75 -0.96 -4.78 -11.74
N HIS A 76 -1.95 -3.92 -12.00
CA HIS A 76 -1.76 -2.59 -12.53
C HIS A 76 -1.90 -1.48 -11.49
N CYS A 77 -2.64 -1.68 -10.40
CA CYS A 77 -2.92 -0.62 -9.45
C CYS A 77 -3.08 -1.07 -8.00
N LEU A 78 -2.79 -0.16 -7.07
CA LEU A 78 -3.15 -0.25 -5.66
C LEU A 78 -3.95 1.00 -5.30
N ILE A 79 -5.14 0.79 -4.75
CA ILE A 79 -6.09 1.85 -4.35
C ILE A 79 -6.13 1.87 -2.84
N LEU A 80 -5.76 3.01 -2.27
CA LEU A 80 -5.67 3.24 -0.83
C LEU A 80 -6.59 4.38 -0.41
N GLU A 81 -6.94 4.38 0.86
CA GLU A 81 -7.43 5.56 1.57
C GLU A 81 -6.52 6.77 1.31
N TRP A 82 -7.12 7.93 1.04
CA TRP A 82 -6.40 9.19 1.02
C TRP A 82 -6.19 9.69 2.45
N ILE A 83 -4.95 10.00 2.82
CA ILE A 83 -4.61 10.52 4.14
C ILE A 83 -4.21 11.99 4.01
N ASP A 84 -4.94 12.85 4.70
CA ASP A 84 -4.56 14.25 4.85
C ASP A 84 -3.51 14.42 5.96
N THR A 85 -2.50 15.25 5.69
CA THR A 85 -1.47 15.55 6.69
C THR A 85 -2.02 16.57 7.68
N THR A 86 -1.98 16.21 8.96
CA THR A 86 -2.33 17.11 10.05
C THR A 86 -1.14 17.30 10.98
N GLN A 87 -1.06 18.46 11.63
CA GLN A 87 -0.04 18.74 12.63
C GLN A 87 -0.57 18.41 14.01
N ASN A 88 0.14 17.56 14.76
CA ASN A 88 -0.17 17.21 16.14
C ASN A 88 1.13 17.22 16.95
N ALA A 89 1.18 18.03 18.01
CA ALA A 89 2.37 18.20 18.85
C ALA A 89 2.85 16.89 19.50
N ASN A 90 1.96 15.93 19.71
CA ASN A 90 2.26 14.62 20.30
C ASN A 90 2.49 13.52 19.24
N MET A 91 2.52 13.85 17.94
CA MET A 91 2.58 12.85 16.87
C MET A 91 3.79 11.92 16.99
N GLN A 92 4.96 12.44 17.35
CA GLN A 92 6.18 11.63 17.47
C GLN A 92 6.10 10.63 18.62
N SER A 93 5.59 11.03 19.79
CA SER A 93 5.46 10.12 20.94
C SER A 93 4.39 9.06 20.68
N GLN A 94 3.27 9.44 20.08
CA GLN A 94 2.21 8.51 19.67
C GLN A 94 2.72 7.48 18.64
N MET A 95 3.48 7.94 17.64
CA MET A 95 4.12 7.05 16.66
C MET A 95 5.11 6.09 17.34
N GLY A 96 5.90 6.58 18.29
CA GLY A 96 6.83 5.75 19.06
C GLY A 96 6.13 4.61 19.82
N LEU A 97 5.02 4.91 20.51
CA LEU A 97 4.22 3.87 21.19
C LEU A 97 3.62 2.87 20.20
N ALA A 98 3.09 3.34 19.07
CA ALA A 98 2.49 2.47 18.07
C ALA A 98 3.52 1.51 17.44
N LEU A 99 4.72 2.01 17.14
CA LEU A 99 5.83 1.18 16.66
C LEU A 99 6.34 0.19 17.71
N ALA A 100 6.40 0.59 18.99
CA ALA A 100 6.76 -0.33 20.07
C ALA A 100 5.75 -1.49 20.18
N ASN A 101 4.45 -1.20 20.10
CA ASN A 101 3.40 -2.22 20.10
C ASN A 101 3.50 -3.13 18.86
N LEU A 102 3.85 -2.59 17.70
CA LEU A 102 4.11 -3.38 16.50
C LEU A 102 5.25 -4.38 16.74
N HIS A 103 6.40 -3.93 17.27
CA HIS A 103 7.57 -4.78 17.51
C HIS A 103 7.38 -5.84 18.60
N GLN A 104 6.35 -5.72 19.45
CA GLN A 104 6.04 -6.75 20.44
C GLN A 104 5.36 -7.98 19.83
N ASN A 105 4.93 -7.93 18.56
CA ASN A 105 4.43 -9.10 17.84
C ASN A 105 5.60 -9.98 17.41
N THR A 106 5.58 -11.26 17.80
CA THR A 106 6.66 -12.22 17.54
C THR A 106 6.20 -13.34 16.60
N GLY A 107 7.15 -13.96 15.90
CA GLY A 107 6.96 -15.20 15.15
C GLY A 107 8.08 -16.20 15.45
N ASP A 108 7.87 -17.46 15.06
CA ASP A 108 8.83 -18.54 15.36
C ASP A 108 10.13 -18.46 14.53
N TYR A 109 10.09 -17.74 13.40
CA TYR A 109 11.20 -17.63 12.46
C TYR A 109 11.35 -16.18 11.94
N PHE A 110 12.56 -15.84 11.51
CA PHE A 110 12.81 -14.64 10.71
C PHE A 110 12.33 -14.85 9.26
N GLY A 111 11.98 -13.76 8.59
CA GLY A 111 11.49 -13.75 7.21
C GLY A 111 10.02 -13.39 7.11
N PHE A 112 9.44 -13.66 5.95
CA PHE A 112 8.06 -13.35 5.59
C PHE A 112 7.44 -14.45 4.72
N GLU A 113 6.14 -14.36 4.44
CA GLU A 113 5.43 -15.38 3.65
C GLU A 113 5.96 -15.49 2.19
N PHE A 114 6.52 -14.41 1.66
CA PHE A 114 7.03 -14.31 0.29
C PHE A 114 8.15 -13.27 0.19
N ASP A 115 8.94 -13.36 -0.88
CA ASP A 115 9.94 -12.36 -1.24
C ASP A 115 9.28 -11.03 -1.62
N ASN A 116 9.77 -9.95 -1.03
CA ASN A 116 9.26 -8.61 -1.26
C ASN A 116 10.36 -7.73 -1.89
N LYS A 117 10.20 -6.40 -1.79
CA LYS A 117 11.18 -5.44 -2.31
C LYS A 117 11.33 -4.26 -1.38
N ILE A 118 12.56 -3.78 -1.25
CA ILE A 118 12.85 -2.43 -0.76
C ILE A 118 13.02 -1.53 -1.99
N GLY A 119 11.96 -0.80 -2.34
CA GLY A 119 11.91 0.02 -3.55
C GLY A 119 11.98 -0.85 -4.81
N LYS A 120 13.11 -0.81 -5.53
CA LYS A 120 13.35 -1.65 -6.72
C LYS A 120 14.14 -2.92 -6.40
N THR A 121 14.80 -2.99 -5.24
CA THR A 121 15.72 -4.07 -4.89
C THR A 121 14.94 -5.28 -4.41
N PRO A 122 15.15 -6.49 -5.00
CA PRO A 122 14.61 -7.73 -4.46
C PRO A 122 15.07 -7.97 -3.03
N GLN A 123 14.16 -8.41 -2.18
CA GLN A 123 14.44 -8.80 -0.81
C GLN A 123 13.99 -10.25 -0.60
N PRO A 124 14.95 -11.20 -0.53
CA PRO A 124 14.65 -12.61 -0.32
C PRO A 124 14.29 -12.86 1.15
N ASP A 125 12.99 -12.96 1.43
CA ASP A 125 12.42 -13.07 2.77
C ASP A 125 11.56 -14.34 2.94
N GLY A 126 11.17 -15.00 1.85
CA GLY A 126 10.24 -16.12 1.87
C GLY A 126 10.70 -17.24 2.80
N VAL A 127 9.96 -17.48 3.88
CA VAL A 127 10.24 -18.60 4.80
C VAL A 127 10.17 -19.93 4.05
N GLY A 128 11.13 -20.81 4.30
CA GLY A 128 11.22 -22.11 3.61
C GLY A 128 11.73 -22.03 2.17
N GLN A 129 12.08 -20.86 1.66
CA GLN A 129 12.93 -20.74 0.48
C GLN A 129 14.39 -20.74 0.94
N ASN A 130 15.18 -21.70 0.47
CA ASN A 130 16.59 -21.76 0.81
C ASN A 130 17.26 -20.46 0.35
N ILE A 131 17.93 -19.77 1.28
CA ILE A 131 18.94 -18.80 0.92
C ILE A 131 20.15 -19.62 0.47
N ASP A 132 20.16 -20.03 -0.80
CA ASP A 132 21.35 -20.62 -1.40
C ASP A 132 22.40 -19.51 -1.54
N ASN A 133 23.50 -19.65 -0.78
CA ASN A 133 24.68 -18.77 -0.85
C ASN A 133 25.47 -18.98 -2.15
#